data_AF-A0A534WL41-F1
#
_entry.id   AF-A0A534WL41-F1
#
_cell.length_a   1.000
_cell.length_b   1.000
_cell.length_c   1.000
_cell.angle_alpha   90.00
_cell.angle_beta   90.00
_cell.angle_gamma   90.00
#
_symmetry.space_group_name_H-M   'P 1'
#
loop_
_entity.id
_entity.type
_entity.pdbx_description
1 polymer ?
#
loop_
_entity_poly.entity_id
_entity_poly.type
_entity_poly.pdbx_seq_one_letter_code
_entity_poly.pdbx_strand_id
1 'polypeptide(L)'
;MADNQGGGSNRGTAAMDEEQRREIASKGGQNVPAEERSFSKDHELAKEAGKKGGESVPDEKRSFSQDRELAREAGKKGGENSGGNR
;
A
#
# COMPACT_ATOMS: atom_id res chain seq x y z
N MET A 1 42.79 7.55 -25.43
CA MET A 1 41.55 6.73 -25.37
C MET A 1 40.84 7.12 -24.08
N ALA A 2 39.59 7.60 -24.15
CA ALA A 2 38.84 8.00 -22.95
C ALA A 2 37.94 6.84 -22.50
N ASP A 3 38.13 6.41 -21.27
CA ASP A 3 37.44 5.28 -20.63
C ASP A 3 35.96 5.58 -20.39
N ASN A 4 35.08 5.04 -21.24
CA ASN A 4 33.63 5.05 -21.02
C ASN A 4 33.25 3.87 -20.13
N GLN A 5 33.46 4.03 -18.82
CA GLN A 5 33.00 3.09 -17.80
C GLN A 5 31.47 3.22 -17.66
N GLY A 6 30.74 2.38 -18.41
CA GLY A 6 29.30 2.16 -18.29
C GLY A 6 28.89 1.41 -17.02
N GLY A 7 29.30 1.90 -15.84
CA GLY A 7 28.82 1.42 -14.55
C GLY A 7 27.52 2.13 -14.19
N GLY A 8 26.41 1.40 -14.17
CA GLY A 8 25.09 1.91 -13.78
C GLY A 8 25.23 2.74 -12.50
N SER A 9 25.07 4.05 -12.64
CA SER A 9 25.30 4.94 -11.51
C SER A 9 24.23 4.65 -10.47
N ASN A 10 24.63 4.48 -9.23
CA ASN A 10 23.74 4.49 -8.06
C ASN A 10 23.00 5.84 -7.98
N ARG A 11 22.01 6.04 -8.85
CA ARG A 11 21.21 7.25 -9.02
C ARG A 11 19.74 6.83 -9.01
N GLY A 12 18.91 7.61 -8.31
CA GLY A 12 17.48 7.34 -8.16
C GLY A 12 17.14 6.51 -6.92
N THR A 13 15.86 6.11 -6.81
CA THR A 13 15.31 5.46 -5.60
C THR A 13 15.96 4.12 -5.28
N ALA A 14 16.50 3.40 -6.27
CA ALA A 14 17.19 2.13 -6.07
C ALA A 14 18.51 2.28 -5.29
N ALA A 15 19.15 3.46 -5.36
CA ALA A 15 20.40 3.77 -4.67
C ALA A 15 20.22 4.42 -3.29
N MET A 16 18.98 4.74 -2.92
CA MET A 16 18.65 5.34 -1.62
C MET A 16 18.55 4.27 -0.52
N ASP A 17 18.82 4.70 0.71
CA ASP A 17 18.67 3.87 1.90
C ASP A 17 17.21 3.44 2.10
N GLU A 18 17.00 2.31 2.75
CA GLU A 18 15.66 1.73 2.93
C GLU A 18 14.70 2.68 3.67
N GLU A 19 15.21 3.41 4.65
CA GLU A 19 14.45 4.42 5.39
C GLU A 19 14.02 5.58 4.48
N GLN A 20 14.94 6.08 3.65
CA GLN A 20 14.63 7.14 2.68
C GLN A 20 13.62 6.67 1.63
N ARG A 21 13.75 5.44 1.12
CA ARG A 21 12.76 4.84 0.19
C ARG A 21 11.39 4.74 0.83
N ARG A 22 11.33 4.28 2.09
CA ARG A 22 10.07 4.12 2.83
C ARG A 22 9.42 5.49 3.07
N GLU A 23 10.21 6.49 3.42
CA GLU A 23 9.71 7.85 3.63
C GLU A 23 9.13 8.44 2.33
N ILE A 24 9.83 8.28 1.20
CA ILE A 24 9.34 8.71 -0.12
C ILE A 24 8.07 7.96 -0.51
N ALA A 25 8.02 6.63 -0.30
CA ALA A 25 6.83 5.82 -0.58
C ALA A 25 5.63 6.24 0.29
N SER A 26 5.87 6.54 1.57
CA SER A 26 4.84 7.05 2.50
C SER A 26 4.34 8.43 2.07
N LYS A 27 5.25 9.35 1.73
CA LYS A 27 4.92 10.72 1.29
C LYS A 27 4.11 10.72 -0.02
N GLY A 28 4.41 9.81 -0.95
CA GLY A 28 3.68 9.70 -2.22
C GLY A 28 2.18 9.46 -2.04
N GLY A 29 1.78 8.61 -1.10
CA GLY A 29 0.36 8.35 -0.80
C GLY A 29 -0.28 9.39 0.12
N GLN A 30 0.50 10.05 0.98
CA GLN A 30 0.00 11.07 1.91
C GLN A 30 -0.26 12.42 1.24
N ASN A 31 0.55 12.80 0.24
CA ASN A 31 0.41 14.07 -0.49
C ASN A 31 -0.86 14.15 -1.35
N VAL A 32 -1.54 13.02 -1.60
CA VAL A 32 -2.86 13.01 -2.24
C VAL A 32 -3.93 13.14 -1.15
N PRO A 33 -4.78 14.18 -1.19
CA PRO A 33 -5.91 14.34 -0.29
C PRO A 33 -6.74 13.05 -0.22
N ALA A 34 -7.30 12.72 0.94
CA ALA A 34 -8.00 11.45 1.14
C ALA A 34 -9.11 11.22 0.10
N GLU A 35 -9.85 12.27 -0.25
CA GLU A 35 -10.89 12.30 -1.28
C GLU A 35 -10.37 12.13 -2.72
N GLU A 36 -9.11 12.45 -2.96
CA GLU A 36 -8.50 12.35 -4.29
C GLU A 36 -7.81 11.02 -4.56
N ARG A 37 -7.59 10.20 -3.53
CA ARG A 37 -6.93 8.89 -3.64
C ARG A 37 -7.76 7.94 -4.48
N SER A 38 -7.09 7.17 -5.34
CA SER A 38 -7.74 6.20 -6.25
C SER A 38 -8.65 5.21 -5.51
N PHE A 39 -8.23 4.73 -4.34
CA PHE A 39 -9.02 3.81 -3.51
C PHE A 39 -10.22 4.46 -2.81
N SER A 40 -10.24 5.78 -2.65
CA SER A 40 -11.39 6.50 -2.10
C SER A 40 -12.43 6.82 -3.17
N LYS A 41 -11.98 7.01 -4.42
CA LYS A 41 -12.83 7.31 -5.58
C LYS A 41 -13.50 6.07 -6.16
N ASP A 42 -12.79 4.94 -6.16
CA ASP A 42 -13.27 3.68 -6.72
C ASP A 42 -13.27 2.59 -5.66
N HIS A 43 -14.48 2.26 -5.20
CA HIS A 43 -14.70 1.24 -4.18
C HIS A 43 -14.38 -0.17 -4.68
N GLU A 44 -14.63 -0.47 -5.96
CA GLU A 44 -14.29 -1.78 -6.52
C GLU A 44 -12.78 -1.93 -6.63
N LEU A 45 -12.05 -0.89 -7.05
CA LEU A 45 -10.58 -0.90 -7.03
C LEU A 45 -10.03 -1.11 -5.61
N ALA A 46 -10.59 -0.44 -4.60
CA ALA A 46 -10.18 -0.63 -3.21
C ALA A 46 -10.42 -2.07 -2.72
N LYS A 47 -11.57 -2.63 -3.08
CA LYS A 47 -11.97 -3.99 -2.74
C LYS A 47 -11.09 -5.03 -3.44
N GLU A 48 -10.80 -4.87 -4.72
CA GLU A 48 -9.90 -5.75 -5.47
C GLU A 48 -8.47 -5.68 -4.93
N ALA A 49 -7.95 -4.48 -4.66
CA ALA A 49 -6.63 -4.31 -4.08
C ALA A 49 -6.54 -4.94 -2.67
N GLY A 50 -7.57 -4.75 -1.84
CA GLY A 50 -7.68 -5.38 -0.53
C GLY A 50 -7.74 -6.91 -0.63
N LYS A 51 -8.55 -7.46 -1.54
CA LYS A 51 -8.64 -8.90 -1.80
C LYS A 51 -7.30 -9.48 -2.22
N LYS A 52 -6.65 -8.89 -3.24
CA LYS A 52 -5.36 -9.34 -3.75
C LYS A 52 -4.25 -9.26 -2.68
N GLY A 53 -4.28 -8.21 -1.86
CA GLY A 53 -3.39 -8.08 -0.70
C GLY A 53 -3.57 -9.20 0.32
N GLY A 54 -4.83 -9.55 0.64
CA GLY A 54 -5.15 -10.67 1.52
C GLY A 54 -4.80 -12.04 0.93
N GLU A 55 -4.98 -12.22 -0.38
CA GLU A 55 -4.63 -13.46 -1.10
C GLU A 55 -3.13 -13.73 -1.09
N SER A 56 -2.29 -12.68 -1.06
CA SER A 56 -0.83 -12.79 -0.98
C SER A 56 -0.32 -13.32 0.37
N VAL A 57 -1.20 -13.36 1.38
CA VAL A 57 -0.90 -13.91 2.71
C VAL A 57 -1.38 -15.36 2.78
N PRO A 58 -0.53 -16.31 3.19
CA PRO A 58 -0.93 -17.70 3.44
C PRO A 58 -2.11 -17.75 4.43
N ASP A 59 -3.06 -18.67 4.23
CA ASP A 59 -4.28 -18.76 5.04
C ASP A 59 -4.01 -18.78 6.54
N GLU A 60 -2.98 -19.51 6.95
CA GLU A 60 -2.54 -19.62 8.34
C GLU A 60 -2.08 -18.28 8.92
N LYS A 61 -1.52 -17.38 8.10
CA LYS A 61 -0.97 -16.09 8.52
C LYS A 61 -1.93 -14.91 8.31
N ARG A 62 -3.11 -15.16 7.74
CA ARG A 62 -4.12 -14.11 7.55
C ARG A 62 -4.64 -13.66 8.91
N SER A 63 -4.79 -12.34 9.09
CA SER A 63 -5.40 -11.78 10.31
C SER A 63 -6.77 -12.38 10.61
N PHE A 64 -7.54 -12.71 9.56
CA PHE A 64 -8.86 -13.38 9.66
C PHE A 64 -8.81 -14.78 10.29
N SER A 65 -7.70 -15.49 10.14
CA SER A 65 -7.49 -16.85 10.67
C SER A 65 -6.79 -16.84 12.03
N GLN A 66 -5.97 -15.82 12.30
CA GLN A 66 -5.16 -15.69 13.50
C GLN A 66 -5.92 -15.06 14.67
N ASP A 67 -6.67 -13.98 14.42
CA ASP A 67 -7.40 -13.25 15.45
C ASP A 67 -8.72 -12.71 14.91
N ARG A 68 -9.81 -13.29 15.41
CA ARG A 68 -11.17 -12.94 14.99
C ARG A 68 -11.56 -11.52 15.40
N GLU A 69 -11.06 -11.01 16.51
CA GLU A 69 -11.35 -9.64 16.96
C GLU A 69 -10.60 -8.64 16.08
N LEU A 70 -9.32 -8.88 15.79
CA LEU A 70 -8.54 -8.05 14.86
C LEU A 70 -9.18 -8.02 13.46
N ALA A 71 -9.63 -9.18 12.97
CA ALA A 71 -10.33 -9.30 11.71
C ALA A 71 -11.63 -8.50 11.67
N ARG A 72 -12.40 -8.56 12.77
CA ARG A 72 -13.64 -7.81 12.94
C ARG A 72 -13.37 -6.31 13.00
N GLU A 73 -12.35 -5.87 13.72
CA GLU A 73 -11.97 -4.46 13.81
C GLU A 73 -11.53 -3.93 12.45
N ALA A 74 -10.70 -4.68 11.71
CA ALA A 74 -10.30 -4.32 10.35
C ALA A 74 -11.51 -4.23 9.40
N GLY A 75 -12.42 -5.20 9.47
CA GLY A 75 -13.66 -5.19 8.69
C GLY A 75 -14.57 -4.01 9.06
N LYS A 76 -14.71 -3.72 10.36
CA LYS A 76 -15.48 -2.57 10.87
C LYS A 76 -14.88 -1.27 10.34
N LYS A 77 -13.56 -1.07 10.45
CA LYS A 77 -12.86 0.13 9.98
C LYS A 77 -12.97 0.31 8.46
N GLY A 78 -12.94 -0.78 7.70
CA GLY A 78 -13.19 -0.76 6.26
C GLY A 78 -14.64 -0.37 5.93
N GLY A 79 -15.61 -0.87 6.71
CA GLY A 79 -17.02 -0.53 6.57
C GLY A 79 -17.37 0.88 7.02
N GLU A 80 -16.70 1.42 8.05
CA GLU A 80 -16.88 2.78 8.57
C GLU A 80 -16.54 3.83 7.52
N ASN A 81 -15.49 3.62 6.73
CA ASN A 81 -15.15 4.49 5.58
C ASN A 81 -16.11 4.32 4.39
N SER A 82 -16.90 3.25 4.37
CA SER A 82 -17.90 2.96 3.33
C SER A 82 -19.30 3.48 3.71
N GLY A 83 -19.47 3.98 4.94
CA GLY A 83 -20.75 4.40 5.49
C GLY A 83 -20.96 5.91 5.39
N GLY A 84 -21.48 6.39 4.26
CA GLY A 84 -21.91 7.79 4.20
C GLY A 84 -22.34 8.32 2.83
N ASN A 85 -23.23 7.65 2.12
CA ASN A 85 -24.19 8.32 1.23
C ASN A 85 -25.39 7.40 1.03
N ARG A 86 -26.34 7.46 1.98
CA ARG A 86 -27.68 6.90 1.83
C ARG A 86 -28.68 7.98 2.17
#